data_AF-A0A8B9A166-F1
#
_entry.id   AF-A0A8B9A166-F1
#
_cell.length_a   1.000
_cell.length_b   1.000
_cell.length_c   1.000
_cell.angle_alpha   90.00
_cell.angle_beta   90.00
_cell.angle_gamma   90.00
#
_symmetry.space_group_name_H-M   'P 1'
#
loop_
_entity.id
_entity.type
_entity.pdbx_description
1 polymer ?
#
loop_
_entity_poly.entity_id
_entity_poly.type
_entity_poly.pdbx_seq_one_letter_code
_entity_poly.pdbx_strand_id
1 'polypeptide(L)' 'MVRGKLYELLVNCIPPEIILKKLLSELLKKLDSELKHEVCHWAAYYEHRMRLGQKAIFHIEAFVAKFMSIYKGFLIATFS' A
#
# COMPACT_ATOMS: atom_id res chain seq x y z
N MET A 1 -6.60 10.97 6.63
CA MET A 1 -7.30 9.98 7.47
C MET A 1 -6.80 8.52 7.33
N VAL A 2 -5.66 8.25 6.66
CA VAL A 2 -5.06 6.88 6.64
C VAL A 2 -4.04 6.67 7.75
N ARG A 3 -3.19 7.67 8.03
CA ARG A 3 -2.18 7.64 9.09
C ARG A 3 -2.75 7.19 10.45
N GLY A 4 -3.86 7.77 10.88
CA GLY A 4 -4.51 7.40 12.15
C GLY A 4 -4.90 5.93 12.24
N LYS A 5 -5.50 5.37 11.18
CA LYS A 5 -5.88 3.95 11.13
C LYS A 5 -4.64 3.03 11.13
N LEU A 6 -3.58 3.42 10.43
CA LEU A 6 -2.31 2.67 10.46
C LEU A 6 -1.67 2.69 11.85
N TYR A 7 -1.69 3.84 12.53
CA TYR A 7 -1.22 3.93 13.92
C TYR A 7 -2.03 3.03 14.84
N GLU A 8 -3.36 3.04 14.75
CA GLU A 8 -4.23 2.20 15.57
C GLU A 8 -3.87 0.71 15.43
N LEU A 9 -3.69 0.22 14.20
CA LEU A 9 -3.29 -1.18 13.96
C LEU A 9 -1.91 -1.49 14.54
N LEU A 10 -0.93 -0.59 14.37
CA LEU A 10 0.43 -0.78 14.88
C LEU A 10 0.49 -0.75 16.42
N VAL A 11 -0.27 0.14 17.05
CA VAL A 11 -0.36 0.24 18.53
C VAL A 11 -1.02 -1.01 19.12
N ASN A 12 -1.96 -1.64 18.39
CA ASN A 12 -2.55 -2.92 18.76
C ASN A 12 -1.66 -4.13 18.42
N CYS A 13 -0.35 -3.93 18.25
CA CYS A 13 0.65 -4.99 18.01
C CYS A 13 0.40 -5.86 16.77
N ILE A 14 -0.31 -5.34 15.76
CA ILE A 14 -0.49 -6.07 14.51
C ILE A 14 0.80 -5.95 13.68
N PRO A 15 1.41 -7.07 13.25
CA PRO A 15 2.65 -7.01 12.48
C PRO A 15 2.46 -6.22 11.18
N PRO A 16 3.40 -5.32 10.85
CA PRO A 16 3.22 -4.39 9.72
C PRO A 16 3.17 -5.09 8.35
N GLU A 17 3.83 -6.22 8.21
CA GLU A 17 3.73 -7.11 7.05
C GLU A 17 2.32 -7.68 6.84
N ILE A 18 1.61 -7.99 7.93
CA ILE A 18 0.21 -8.45 7.86
C ILE A 18 -0.69 -7.31 7.43
N ILE A 19 -0.46 -6.10 7.95
CA ILE A 19 -1.18 -4.89 7.53
C ILE A 19 -0.99 -4.66 6.02
N LEU A 20 0.25 -4.68 5.54
CA LEU A 20 0.57 -4.45 4.14
C LEU A 20 -0.03 -5.53 3.22
N LYS A 21 0.13 -6.82 3.57
CA LYS A 21 -0.43 -7.93 2.80
C LYS A 21 -1.95 -7.90 2.74
N LYS A 22 -2.62 -7.61 3.87
CA LYS A 22 -4.07 -7.54 3.91
C LYS A 22 -4.58 -6.34 3.11
N LEU A 23 -3.94 -5.18 3.26
CA LEU A 23 -4.25 -4.00 2.46
C LEU A 23 -4.10 -4.27 0.96
N LEU A 24 -2.97 -4.84 0.53
CA LEU A 24 -2.74 -5.22 -0.86
C LEU A 24 -3.85 -6.17 -1.36
N SER A 25 -4.15 -7.23 -0.61
CA SER A 25 -5.16 -8.22 -1.00
C SER A 25 -6.54 -7.59 -1.21
N GLU A 26 -6.96 -6.67 -0.34
CA GLU A 26 -8.25 -5.98 -0.49
C GLU A 26 -8.24 -4.96 -1.65
N LEU A 27 -7.10 -4.32 -1.94
CA LEU A 27 -6.97 -3.41 -3.09
C LEU A 27 -7.03 -4.19 -4.41
N LEU A 28 -6.30 -5.31 -4.54
CA LEU A 28 -6.25 -6.11 -5.77
C LEU A 28 -7.61 -6.65 -6.23
N LYS A 29 -8.59 -6.79 -5.32
CA LYS A 29 -9.97 -7.19 -5.67
C LYS A 29 -10.70 -6.15 -6.52
N LYS A 30 -10.24 -4.90 -6.50
CA LYS A 30 -10.91 -3.75 -7.15
C LYS A 30 -10.14 -3.18 -8.34
N LEU A 31 -9.02 -3.81 -8.73
CA LEU A 31 -8.13 -3.30 -9.77
C LEU A 31 -8.20 -4.17 -11.03
N ASP A 32 -7.95 -3.55 -12.18
CA ASP A 32 -7.73 -4.25 -13.45
C ASP A 32 -6.33 -4.89 -13.49
N SER A 33 -6.15 -5.89 -14.35
CA SER A 33 -4.93 -6.72 -14.42
C SER A 33 -3.64 -5.91 -14.60
N GLU A 34 -3.69 -4.82 -15.36
CA GLU A 34 -2.56 -3.91 -15.58
C GLU A 34 -2.13 -3.23 -14.27
N LEU A 35 -3.10 -2.66 -13.54
CA LEU A 35 -2.85 -2.03 -12.24
C LEU A 35 -2.39 -3.03 -11.18
N LYS A 36 -2.89 -4.27 -11.21
CA LYS A 36 -2.48 -5.30 -10.25
C LYS A 36 -0.97 -5.53 -10.31
N HIS A 37 -0.38 -5.60 -11.50
CA HIS A 37 1.05 -5.84 -11.64
C HIS A 37 1.85 -4.69 -11.03
N GLU A 38 1.51 -3.43 -11.37
CA GLU A 38 2.25 -2.28 -10.84
C GLU A 38 2.12 -2.17 -9.32
N VAL A 39 0.91 -2.33 -8.78
CA VAL A 39 0.65 -2.25 -7.34
C VAL A 39 1.35 -3.36 -6.57
N CYS A 40 1.37 -4.60 -7.10
CA CYS A 40 2.13 -5.71 -6.51
C CYS A 40 3.64 -5.44 -6.46
N HIS A 41 4.21 -4.88 -7.53
CA HIS A 41 5.62 -4.51 -7.58
C HIS A 41 5.98 -3.52 -6.45
N TRP A 42 5.18 -2.45 -6.30
CA TRP A 42 5.41 -1.46 -5.24
C TRP A 42 5.19 -2.02 -3.85
N ALA A 43 4.20 -2.90 -3.65
CA ALA A 43 4.01 -3.56 -2.36
C ALA A 43 5.23 -4.39 -1.95
N ALA A 44 5.80 -5.19 -2.87
CA ALA A 44 7.00 -5.97 -2.62
C ALA A 44 8.22 -5.07 -2.32
N TYR A 45 8.37 -3.96 -3.05
CA TYR A 45 9.42 -2.98 -2.80
C TYR A 45 9.35 -2.38 -1.38
N TYR A 46 8.17 -1.92 -0.95
CA TYR A 46 7.99 -1.34 0.38
C TYR A 46 8.07 -2.39 1.49
N GLU A 47 7.61 -3.63 1.25
CA GLU A 47 7.77 -4.75 2.18
C GLU A 47 9.25 -5.05 2.43
N HIS A 48 10.04 -5.17 1.36
CA HIS A 48 11.48 -5.43 1.48
C HIS A 48 12.18 -4.31 2.26
N ARG A 49 11.91 -3.04 1.90
CA ARG A 49 12.48 -1.87 2.59
C ARG A 49 12.10 -1.80 4.06
N MET A 50 10.88 -2.19 4.41
CA MET A 50 10.42 -2.25 5.79
C MET A 50 11.20 -3.27 6.62
N ARG A 51 11.58 -4.41 6.03
CA ARG A 51 12.41 -5.42 6.72
C ARG A 51 13.86 -4.96 6.96
N LEU A 52 14.34 -3.95 6.25
CA LEU A 52 15.71 -3.42 6.39
C LEU A 52 15.88 -2.43 7.57
N GLY A 53 14.88 -2.26 8.44
CA GLY A 53 15.08 -1.63 9.76
C GLY A 53 14.66 -0.16 9.89
N GLN A 54 13.79 0.33 9.02
CA GLN A 54 13.17 1.67 9.14
C GLN A 54 11.76 1.57 9.75
N LYS A 55 11.24 2.67 10.32
CA LYS A 55 9.92 2.64 10.99
C LYS A 55 8.84 2.17 10.01
N ALA A 56 8.19 1.05 10.33
CA ALA A 56 7.21 0.38 9.47
C ALA A 56 6.12 1.30 8.94
N ILE A 57 5.67 2.25 9.77
CA ILE A 57 4.64 3.21 9.38
C ILE A 57 5.01 4.03 8.15
N PHE A 58 6.28 4.44 8.00
CA PHE A 58 6.71 5.23 6.85
C PHE A 58 6.61 4.44 5.55
N HIS A 59 6.92 3.14 5.59
CA HIS A 59 6.82 2.28 4.40
C HIS A 59 5.38 2.00 4.01
N ILE A 60 4.51 1.73 4.99
CA ILE A 60 3.08 1.51 4.72
C ILE A 60 2.44 2.80 4.18
N GLU A 61 2.78 3.96 4.74
CA GLU A 61 2.31 5.25 4.22
C GLU A 61 2.82 5.54 2.82
N ALA A 62 4.11 5.28 2.55
CA ALA A 62 4.69 5.46 1.23
C ALA A 62 4.04 4.53 0.19
N PHE A 63 3.73 3.29 0.56
CA PHE A 63 2.95 2.38 -0.29
C PHE A 63 1.55 2.95 -0.59
N VAL A 64 0.82 3.41 0.43
CA VAL A 64 -0.51 4.01 0.24
C VAL A 64 -0.45 5.23 -0.68
N ALA A 65 0.51 6.14 -0.44
CA ALA A 65 0.69 7.33 -1.27
C ALA A 65 1.02 6.96 -2.72
N LYS A 66 1.88 5.97 -2.92
CA LYS A 66 2.23 5.46 -4.25
C LYS A 66 1.02 4.83 -4.95
N PHE A 67 0.24 4.01 -4.26
CA PHE A 67 -1.01 3.46 -4.77
C PHE A 67 -1.98 4.57 -5.19
N MET A 68 -2.21 5.58 -4.33
CA MET A 68 -3.09 6.71 -4.64
C MET A 68 -2.63 7.48 -5.88
N SER A 69 -1.32 7.67 -6.05
CA SER A 69 -0.76 8.33 -7.23
C SER A 69 -1.01 7.52 -8.51
N ILE A 70 -0.79 6.21 -8.48
CA ILE A 70 -1.02 5.30 -9.61
C ILE A 70 -2.51 5.30 -9.97
N TYR A 71 -3.37 5.10 -8.97
CA TYR A 71 -4.81 5.03 -9.17
C TYR A 71 -5.38 6.35 -9.72
N LYS A 72 -4.90 7.50 -9.21
CA LYS A 72 -5.29 8.81 -9.75
C LYS A 72 -4.87 8.97 -11.22
N GLY A 73 -3.67 8.54 -11.58
CA GLY A 73 -3.19 8.58 -12.97
C GLY A 73 -4.06 7.74 -13.90
N PHE A 74 -4.42 6.53 -13.47
CA PHE A 74 -5.33 5.64 -14.20
C PHE A 74 -6.73 6.26 -14.39
N LEU A 75 -7.32 6.83 -13.33
CA LEU A 75 -8.61 7.49 -13.43
C LEU A 75 -8.55 8.65 -14.43
N ILE A 76 -7.51 9.48 -14.38
CA ILE A 76 -7.34 10.56 -15.36
C ILE A 76 -7.28 9.97 -16.77
N ALA A 77 -6.40 9.01 -17.04
CA ALA A 77 -6.25 8.44 -18.38
C ALA A 77 -7.52 7.75 -18.91
N THR A 78 -8.31 7.13 -18.04
CA THR A 78 -9.54 6.40 -18.42
C THR A 78 -10.73 7.34 -18.68
N PHE A 79 -10.78 8.48 -18.00
CA PHE A 79 -11.88 9.46 -18.11
C PHE A 79 -11.47 10.75 -18.83
N SER A 80 -10.33 10.74 -19.55
CA SER A 80 -9.88 11.82 -20.44
C SER A 80 -10.46 11.66 -21.85
#